data_AF-A0A920V297-F1
#
_entry.id   AF-A0A920V297-F1
#
_cell.length_a   1.000
_cell.length_b   1.000
_cell.length_c   1.000
_cell.angle_alpha   90.00
_cell.angle_beta   90.00
_cell.angle_gamma   90.00
#
_symmetry.space_group_name_H-M   'P 1'
#
loop_
_entity.id
_entity.type
_entity.pdbx_description
1 polymer ?
#
loop_
_entity_poly.entity_id
_entity_poly.type
_entity_poly.pdbx_seq_one_letter_code
_entity_poly.pdbx_strand_id
1 'polypeptide(L)' 'MIDCEACIPECPVEAIFIEDNLPAEWEGFTQLNADMCNADPPLPVLTEKKEPLADS' A
#
# COMPACT_ATOMS: atom_id res chain seq x y z
N MET A 1 -10.84 -2.46 6.34
CA MET A 1 -10.38 -1.15 5.83
C MET A 1 -11.56 -0.19 6.02
N ILE A 2 -11.33 1.08 6.40
CA ILE A 2 -12.45 2.04 6.57
C ILE A 2 -12.75 2.83 5.28
N ASP A 3 -12.05 2.49 4.20
CA ASP A 3 -12.23 3.03 2.84
C ASP A 3 -12.40 4.55 2.81
N CYS A 4 -11.58 5.26 3.59
CA CYS A 4 -11.65 6.72 3.70
C CYS A 4 -10.95 7.47 2.57
N GLU A 5 -10.24 6.76 1.69
CA GLU A 5 -9.55 7.25 0.49
C GLU A 5 -8.46 8.33 0.71
N ALA A 6 -8.24 8.78 1.95
CA ALA A 6 -7.33 9.88 2.28
C ALA A 6 -5.86 9.63 1.85
N CYS A 7 -5.43 8.38 1.75
CA CYS A 7 -4.06 8.04 1.35
C CYS A 7 -3.82 8.10 -0.16
N ILE A 8 -4.87 8.02 -0.98
CA ILE A 8 -4.75 7.99 -2.45
C ILE A 8 -4.10 9.26 -3.00
N PRO A 9 -4.58 10.48 -2.71
CA PRO A 9 -3.97 11.71 -3.24
C PRO A 9 -2.61 12.04 -2.62
N GLU A 10 -2.24 11.41 -1.51
CA GLU A 10 -0.98 11.67 -0.79
C GLU A 10 0.21 10.90 -1.37
N CYS A 11 -0.04 9.85 -2.17
CA CYS A 11 1.01 9.03 -2.75
C CYS A 11 1.60 9.72 -4.00
N PRO A 12 2.87 10.18 -3.98
CA PRO A 12 3.46 10.94 -5.09
C PRO A 12 3.69 10.10 -6.35
N VAL A 13 3.60 8.78 -6.25
CA VAL A 13 3.78 7.82 -7.36
C VAL A 13 2.50 7.07 -7.70
N GLU A 14 1.36 7.51 -7.15
CA GLU A 14 0.02 7.00 -7.51
C GLU A 14 -0.13 5.47 -7.34
N ALA A 15 0.51 4.90 -6.32
CA ALA A 15 0.56 3.44 -6.11
C ALA A 15 -0.54 2.88 -5.19
N ILE A 16 -1.48 3.71 -4.71
CA ILE A 16 -2.54 3.29 -3.78
C ILE A 16 -3.87 3.26 -4.53
N PHE A 17 -4.51 2.09 -4.56
CA PHE A 17 -5.77 1.83 -5.25
C PHE A 17 -6.81 1.26 -4.28
N ILE A 18 -8.07 1.60 -4.49
CA ILE A 18 -9.18 0.78 -3.98
C ILE A 18 -9.30 -0.48 -4.85
N GLU A 19 -9.81 -1.57 -4.28
CA GLU A 19 -9.88 -2.88 -4.96
C GLU A 19 -10.57 -2.80 -6.33
N ASP A 20 -11.66 -2.04 -6.44
CA ASP A 20 -12.43 -1.86 -7.68
C ASP A 20 -11.67 -1.10 -8.79
N ASN A 21 -10.63 -0.34 -8.42
CA ASN A 21 -9.82 0.48 -9.33
C ASN A 21 -8.41 -0.09 -9.55
N LEU A 22 -8.10 -1.28 -9.02
CA LEU A 22 -6.78 -1.88 -9.17
C LEU A 22 -6.56 -2.31 -10.64
N PRO A 23 -5.49 -1.84 -11.29
CA PRO A 23 -5.15 -2.30 -12.65
C PRO A 23 -4.96 -3.82 -12.72
N ALA A 24 -5.42 -4.43 -13.81
CA ALA A 24 -5.38 -5.88 -14.01
C ALA A 24 -3.96 -6.47 -13.90
N GLU A 25 -2.97 -5.71 -14.38
CA GLU A 25 -1.55 -6.07 -14.28
C GLU A 25 -1.03 -6.18 -12.83
N TRP A 26 -1.75 -5.60 -11.86
CA TRP A 26 -1.40 -5.58 -10.44
C TRP A 26 -2.38 -6.35 -9.55
N GLU A 27 -3.27 -7.17 -10.12
CA GLU A 27 -4.24 -7.99 -9.36
C GLU A 27 -3.61 -8.81 -8.22
N GLY A 28 -2.37 -9.27 -8.39
CA GLY A 28 -1.65 -10.02 -7.35
C GLY A 28 -1.34 -9.23 -6.08
N PHE A 29 -1.35 -7.89 -6.13
CA PHE A 29 -1.03 -7.04 -4.98
C PHE A 29 -2.10 -7.06 -3.89
N THR A 30 -3.37 -7.35 -4.21
CA THR A 30 -4.42 -7.50 -3.19
C THR A 30 -4.08 -8.63 -2.22
N GLN A 31 -3.76 -9.81 -2.74
CA GLN A 31 -3.37 -10.95 -1.91
C GLN A 31 -2.03 -10.70 -1.21
N LEU A 32 -1.04 -10.15 -1.93
CA LEU A 32 0.26 -9.84 -1.34
C LEU A 32 0.15 -8.88 -0.15
N ASN A 33 -0.66 -7.82 -0.27
CA ASN A 33 -0.89 -6.87 0.82
C ASN A 33 -1.54 -7.56 2.03
N ALA A 34 -2.52 -8.44 1.80
CA ALA A 34 -3.16 -9.21 2.87
C ALA A 34 -2.15 -10.15 3.57
N ASP A 35 -1.31 -10.85 2.79
CA ASP A 35 -0.32 -11.77 3.32
C ASP A 35 0.75 -11.04 4.14
N MET A 36 1.26 -9.91 3.62
CA MET A 36 2.29 -9.11 4.30
C MET A 36 1.78 -8.41 5.56
N CYS A 37 0.53 -7.94 5.56
CA CYS A 37 -0.10 -7.36 6.75
C CYS A 37 -0.34 -8.39 7.86
N ASN A 38 -0.54 -9.66 7.51
CA ASN A 38 -0.81 -10.76 8.45
C ASN A 38 0.41 -11.68 8.66
N ALA A 39 1.59 -11.29 8.17
CA ALA A 39 2.80 -12.11 8.26
C ALA A 39 3.20 -12.39 9.72
N ASP A 40 3.93 -13.50 9.93
CA ASP A 40 4.53 -13.86 11.21
C ASP A 40 6.04 -14.15 11.03
N PRO A 41 6.94 -13.30 11.57
CA PRO A 41 6.64 -12.11 12.35
C PRO A 41 6.02 -10.99 11.50
N PRO A 42 5.20 -10.10 12.10
CA PRO A 42 4.56 -9.03 11.36
C PRO A 42 5.56 -7.97 10.90
N LEU A 43 5.24 -7.30 9.80
CA LEU A 43 5.99 -6.12 9.38
C LEU A 43 5.86 -4.99 10.42
N PRO A 44 6.91 -4.17 10.61
CA PRO A 44 6.82 -3.02 11.51
C PRO A 44 5.71 -2.06 11.08
N VAL A 45 4.87 -1.63 12.03
CA VAL A 45 3.84 -0.62 11.77
C VAL A 45 4.50 0.75 11.61
N LEU A 46 4.28 1.39 10.46
CA LEU A 46 4.80 2.72 10.15
C LEU A 46 3.70 3.77 10.33
N THR A 47 3.76 4.55 11.41
CA THR A 47 2.80 5.63 11.70
C THR A 47 3.38 7.03 11.48
N GLU A 48 4.67 7.13 11.13
CA GLU A 48 5.39 8.37 10.92
C GLU A 48 6.08 8.36 9.55
N LYS A 49 6.08 9.51 8.88
CA LYS A 49 6.77 9.69 7.60
C LYS A 49 8.28 9.52 7.78
N LYS A 50 8.90 8.77 6.87
CA LYS A 50 10.36 8.63 6.76
C LYS A 50 10.84 9.31 5.47
N GLU A 51 12.16 9.51 5.38
CA GLU A 51 12.78 9.97 4.14
C GLU A 51 12.51 8.95 3.02
N PRO A 52 12.10 9.41 1.82
CA PRO A 52 11.96 8.52 0.67
C PRO A 52 13.27 7.79 0.37
N LEU A 53 13.17 6.60 -0.22
CA LEU A 53 14.34 5.92 -0.79
C LEU A 53 14.94 6.83 -1.87
N ALA A 54 16.27 6.93 -1.92
CA ALA A 54 16.94 7.71 -2.94
C ALA A 54 16.56 7.18 -4.33
N ASP A 55 16.25 8.10 -5.25
CA ASP A 55 16.08 7.76 -6.67
C ASP A 55 17.38 7.07 -7.13
N SER A 56 17.27 5.81 -7.55
CA SER A 56 18.41 5.01 -8.01
C SER A 56 19.00 5.54 -9.32
#